data_AF-A0A3S3C6N0-F1
#
_entry.id   AF-A0A3S3C6N0-F1
#
_cell.length_a   1.000
_cell.length_b   1.000
_cell.length_c   1.000
_cell.angle_alpha   90.00
_cell.angle_beta   90.00
_cell.angle_gamma   90.00
#
_symmetry.space_group_name_H-M   'P 1'
#
loop_
_entity.id
_entity.type
_entity.pdbx_description
1 polymer ?
#
loop_
_entity_poly.entity_id
_entity_poly.type
_entity_poly.pdbx_seq_one_letter_code
_entity_poly.pdbx_strand_id
1 'polypeptide(L)'
;MEEPSKIFGDPKHGLRDALARIIRDFDSKRGAFAALKYNSPWMLATEDWAERSGHTVESLCEVISQWRISRCSGEPMDPRISPVFEDLRGAAEEWRDETGNVDPPLRFDPEKSKFPNRKELKEHTQNRWGSLGLAGQWHNYDARDLTFGGVFEDRFGHRVAVSMTFKLGYGGPIRLFLQFPYYSGGEPRSLDLFTLSGWLVRNALRLPQAPEFEWIVGKSKTNFDAVDGVLAITRAILSYLRPTIQ
;
A
#
# COMPACT_ATOMS: atom_id res chain seq x y z
N MET A 1 14.16 -35.60 -2.77
CA MET A 1 13.60 -34.24 -2.55
C MET A 1 12.22 -34.24 -3.14
N GLU A 2 11.18 -34.13 -2.31
CA GLU A 2 9.83 -33.89 -2.82
C GLU A 2 9.76 -32.46 -3.37
N GLU A 3 9.06 -32.27 -4.49
CA GLU A 3 8.85 -30.94 -5.06
C GLU A 3 8.11 -30.03 -4.06
N PRO A 4 8.49 -28.74 -3.96
CA PRO A 4 7.80 -27.75 -3.11
C PRO A 4 6.28 -27.66 -3.37
N SER A 5 5.85 -28.08 -4.57
CA SER A 5 4.45 -28.15 -5.00
C SER A 5 3.57 -29.06 -4.15
N LYS A 6 4.14 -30.07 -3.45
CA LYS A 6 3.37 -31.00 -2.61
C LYS A 6 3.14 -30.52 -1.18
N ILE A 7 3.91 -29.54 -0.70
CA ILE A 7 3.88 -29.11 0.71
C ILE A 7 2.96 -27.89 0.93
N PHE A 8 2.72 -27.06 -0.10
CA PHE A 8 2.04 -25.77 0.05
C PHE A 8 0.72 -25.60 -0.74
N GLY A 9 0.22 -26.63 -1.43
CA GLY A 9 -0.96 -26.48 -2.31
C GLY A 9 -0.65 -25.62 -3.53
N ASP A 10 -1.67 -25.02 -4.17
CA ASP A 10 -1.49 -24.08 -5.29
C ASP A 10 -0.74 -22.82 -4.81
N PRO A 11 0.50 -22.55 -5.28
CA PRO A 11 1.28 -21.36 -4.89
C PRO A 11 0.53 -20.04 -5.11
N LYS A 12 -0.38 -19.99 -6.09
CA LYS A 12 -1.23 -18.82 -6.34
C LYS A 12 -2.23 -18.61 -5.22
N HIS A 13 -2.90 -19.66 -4.78
CA HIS A 13 -3.85 -19.59 -3.68
C HIS A 13 -3.15 -19.19 -2.37
N GLY A 14 -1.99 -19.79 -2.08
CA GLY A 14 -1.18 -19.40 -0.92
C GLY A 14 -0.78 -17.92 -0.95
N LEU A 15 -0.41 -17.38 -2.11
CA LEU A 15 -0.10 -15.96 -2.25
C LEU A 15 -1.34 -15.08 -2.05
N ARG A 16 -2.52 -15.47 -2.55
CA ARG A 16 -3.78 -14.74 -2.32
C ARG A 16 -4.10 -14.65 -0.82
N ASP A 17 -3.98 -15.77 -0.09
CA ASP A 17 -4.19 -15.80 1.35
C ASP A 17 -3.20 -14.91 2.11
N ALA A 18 -1.93 -14.95 1.71
CA ALA A 18 -0.89 -14.10 2.31
C ALA A 18 -1.18 -12.61 2.10
N LEU A 19 -1.59 -12.22 0.89
CA LEU A 19 -1.96 -10.83 0.58
C LEU A 19 -3.22 -10.39 1.33
N ALA A 20 -4.24 -11.26 1.41
CA ALA A 20 -5.44 -10.99 2.18
C ALA A 20 -5.11 -10.74 3.66
N ARG A 21 -4.22 -11.56 4.23
CA ARG A 21 -3.75 -11.39 5.60
C ARG A 21 -2.94 -10.10 5.79
N ILE A 22 -2.01 -9.79 4.87
CA ILE A 22 -1.24 -8.55 4.91
C ILE A 22 -2.19 -7.34 4.94
N ILE A 23 -3.20 -7.31 4.07
CA ILE A 23 -4.16 -6.20 4.00
C ILE A 23 -4.98 -6.09 5.29
N ARG A 24 -5.53 -7.21 5.81
CA ARG A 24 -6.30 -7.20 7.07
C ARG A 24 -5.47 -6.77 8.27
N ASP A 25 -4.24 -7.27 8.39
CA ASP A 25 -3.36 -6.92 9.50
C ASP A 25 -2.87 -5.47 9.38
N PHE A 26 -2.65 -4.97 8.15
CA PHE A 26 -2.33 -3.57 7.90
C PHE A 26 -3.49 -2.65 8.30
N ASP A 27 -4.72 -2.99 7.95
CA ASP A 27 -5.88 -2.14 8.25
C ASP A 27 -6.20 -2.13 9.75
N SER A 28 -6.14 -3.29 10.39
CA SER A 28 -6.42 -3.43 11.81
C SER A 28 -5.27 -3.02 12.72
N LYS A 29 -4.10 -2.63 12.17
CA LYS A 29 -2.86 -2.41 12.90
C LYS A 29 -2.53 -3.61 13.81
N ARG A 30 -2.55 -4.81 13.24
CA ARG A 30 -2.24 -6.08 13.91
C ARG A 30 -1.05 -6.78 13.27
N GLY A 31 -0.69 -7.93 13.83
CA GLY A 31 0.42 -8.75 13.35
C GLY A 31 1.73 -7.97 13.29
N ALA A 32 2.43 -8.03 12.15
CA ALA A 32 3.71 -7.34 11.99
C ALA A 32 3.58 -5.80 11.91
N PHE A 33 2.35 -5.27 11.81
CA PHE A 33 2.11 -3.83 11.70
C PHE A 33 1.75 -3.16 13.04
N ALA A 34 1.52 -3.94 14.11
CA ALA A 34 0.96 -3.43 15.37
C ALA A 34 1.76 -2.31 16.05
N ALA A 35 3.09 -2.35 15.94
CA ALA A 35 3.97 -1.35 16.53
C ALA A 35 4.30 -0.17 15.59
N LEU A 36 3.79 -0.18 14.35
CA LEU A 36 4.13 0.84 13.36
C LEU A 36 3.21 2.06 13.47
N LYS A 37 3.80 3.24 13.29
CA LYS A 37 3.07 4.51 13.28
C LYS A 37 2.67 4.89 11.85
N TYR A 38 1.41 4.69 11.52
CA TYR A 38 0.79 5.12 10.26
C TYR A 38 -0.73 5.27 10.43
N ASN A 39 -1.39 5.89 9.45
CA ASN A 39 -2.84 5.96 9.39
C ASN A 39 -3.39 4.79 8.57
N SER A 40 -4.27 4.00 9.19
CA SER A 40 -4.90 2.87 8.53
C SER A 40 -5.99 3.35 7.56
N PRO A 41 -6.24 2.66 6.43
CA PRO A 41 -7.41 2.88 5.59
C PRO A 41 -8.75 2.85 6.34
N TRP A 42 -8.83 2.14 7.46
CA TRP A 42 -10.01 2.14 8.34
C TRP A 42 -10.35 3.51 8.95
N MET A 43 -9.46 4.51 8.88
CA MET A 43 -9.85 5.87 9.29
C MET A 43 -10.95 6.48 8.40
N LEU A 44 -11.24 5.89 7.23
CA LEU A 44 -12.40 6.23 6.40
C LEU A 44 -13.71 5.70 6.97
N ALA A 45 -13.68 4.66 7.82
CA ALA A 45 -14.85 4.11 8.49
C ALA A 45 -15.16 4.93 9.75
N THR A 46 -15.74 6.12 9.57
CA THR A 46 -16.19 6.99 10.67
C THR A 46 -17.65 6.73 11.01
N GLU A 47 -18.09 7.19 12.19
CA GLU A 47 -19.51 7.15 12.58
C GLU A 47 -20.39 7.92 11.60
N ASP A 48 -19.92 9.08 11.09
CA ASP A 48 -20.64 9.87 10.07
C ASP A 48 -20.84 9.08 8.77
N TRP A 49 -19.79 8.40 8.27
CA TRP A 49 -19.93 7.57 7.08
C TRP A 49 -20.82 6.35 7.33
N ALA A 50 -20.78 5.78 8.53
CA ALA A 50 -21.61 4.66 8.93
C ALA A 50 -23.10 5.07 8.95
N GLU A 51 -23.42 6.20 9.59
CA GLU A 51 -24.77 6.74 9.64
C GLU A 51 -25.32 7.09 8.25
N ARG A 52 -24.54 7.83 7.44
CA ARG A 52 -24.95 8.23 6.09
C ARG A 52 -25.20 7.06 5.15
N SER A 53 -24.43 5.97 5.29
CA SER A 53 -24.59 4.78 4.47
C SER A 53 -25.60 3.76 5.05
N GLY A 54 -26.12 3.98 6.26
CA GLY A 54 -27.04 3.06 6.93
C GLY A 54 -26.38 1.78 7.48
N HIS A 55 -25.07 1.84 7.77
CA HIS A 55 -24.25 0.70 8.21
C HIS A 55 -23.55 0.97 9.55
N THR A 56 -22.82 -0.03 10.06
CA THR A 56 -21.96 0.12 11.25
C THR A 56 -20.52 0.45 10.85
N VAL A 57 -19.75 1.05 11.76
CA VAL A 57 -18.30 1.29 11.56
C VAL A 57 -17.55 -0.01 11.28
N GLU A 58 -17.93 -1.10 11.95
CA GLU A 58 -17.37 -2.43 11.75
C GLU A 58 -17.66 -2.96 10.35
N SER A 59 -18.90 -2.79 9.85
CA SER A 59 -19.28 -3.13 8.49
C SER A 59 -18.46 -2.35 7.46
N LEU A 60 -18.23 -1.05 7.72
CA LEU A 60 -17.39 -0.21 6.87
C LEU A 60 -15.92 -0.65 6.87
N CYS A 61 -15.37 -1.01 8.03
CA CYS A 61 -14.02 -1.57 8.15
C CYS A 61 -13.86 -2.85 7.30
N GLU A 62 -14.81 -3.78 7.43
CA GLU A 62 -14.77 -5.06 6.71
C GLU A 62 -14.88 -4.85 5.20
N VAL A 63 -15.81 -4.01 4.73
CA VAL A 63 -15.96 -3.76 3.29
C VAL A 63 -14.75 -3.05 2.68
N ILE A 64 -14.11 -2.13 3.43
CA ILE A 64 -12.86 -1.47 3.00
C ILE A 64 -11.76 -2.50 2.79
N SER A 65 -11.55 -3.40 3.76
CA SER A 65 -10.52 -4.44 3.65
C SER A 65 -10.83 -5.40 2.50
N GLN A 66 -12.06 -5.90 2.40
CA GLN A 66 -12.47 -6.87 1.38
C GLN A 66 -12.39 -6.29 -0.04
N TRP A 67 -12.82 -5.04 -0.23
CA TRP A 67 -12.71 -4.36 -1.51
C TRP A 67 -11.23 -4.24 -1.95
N ARG A 68 -10.33 -3.89 -1.02
CA ARG A 68 -8.89 -3.82 -1.31
C ARG A 68 -8.26 -5.19 -1.60
N ILE A 69 -8.67 -6.23 -0.88
CA ILE A 69 -8.24 -7.61 -1.13
C ILE A 69 -8.69 -8.07 -2.52
N SER A 70 -9.94 -7.83 -2.89
CA SER A 70 -10.49 -8.13 -4.22
C SER A 70 -9.68 -7.44 -5.31
N ARG A 71 -9.35 -6.15 -5.14
CA ARG A 71 -8.53 -5.39 -6.10
C ARG A 71 -7.09 -5.89 -6.20
N CYS A 72 -6.50 -6.34 -5.08
CA CYS A 72 -5.11 -6.82 -5.03
C CYS A 72 -4.96 -8.26 -5.56
N SER A 73 -5.91 -9.13 -5.26
CA SER A 73 -5.87 -10.57 -5.59
C SER A 73 -6.52 -10.89 -6.94
N GLY A 74 -7.42 -10.03 -7.41
CA GLY A 74 -8.28 -10.27 -8.57
C GLY A 74 -9.49 -11.15 -8.27
N GLU A 75 -9.69 -11.60 -7.02
CA GLU A 75 -10.88 -12.34 -6.62
C GLU A 75 -12.10 -11.41 -6.58
N PRO A 76 -13.28 -11.87 -7.02
CA PRO A 76 -14.50 -11.08 -6.89
C PRO A 76 -14.82 -10.84 -5.42
N MET A 77 -15.27 -9.64 -5.10
CA MET A 77 -15.74 -9.32 -3.76
C MET A 77 -16.98 -10.17 -3.43
N ASP A 78 -17.13 -10.55 -2.16
CA ASP A 78 -18.31 -11.30 -1.71
C ASP A 78 -19.60 -10.54 -2.12
N PRO A 79 -20.53 -11.19 -2.84
CA PRO A 79 -21.81 -10.59 -3.21
C PRO A 79 -22.60 -10.02 -2.03
N ARG A 80 -22.38 -10.50 -0.81
CA ARG A 80 -23.01 -9.98 0.42
C ARG A 80 -22.43 -8.64 0.88
N ILE A 81 -21.18 -8.38 0.52
CA ILE A 81 -20.43 -7.19 0.92
C ILE A 81 -20.54 -6.08 -0.15
N SER A 82 -20.82 -6.45 -1.40
CA SER A 82 -21.02 -5.49 -2.50
C SER A 82 -22.06 -4.41 -2.24
N PRO A 83 -23.25 -4.70 -1.69
CA PRO A 83 -24.24 -3.67 -1.39
C PRO A 83 -23.70 -2.61 -0.43
N VAL A 84 -22.95 -3.02 0.61
CA VAL A 84 -22.38 -2.09 1.62
C VAL A 84 -21.42 -1.08 0.98
N PHE A 85 -20.59 -1.51 0.01
CA PHE A 85 -19.69 -0.59 -0.68
C PHE A 85 -20.43 0.36 -1.60
N GLU A 86 -21.49 -0.12 -2.26
CA GLU A 86 -22.32 0.71 -3.13
C GLU A 86 -23.11 1.75 -2.33
N ASP A 87 -23.63 1.39 -1.16
CA ASP A 87 -24.29 2.32 -0.23
C ASP A 87 -23.31 3.38 0.28
N LEU A 88 -22.08 2.98 0.64
CA LEU A 88 -21.02 3.93 1.01
C LEU A 88 -20.66 4.87 -0.16
N ARG A 89 -20.63 4.36 -1.40
CA ARG A 89 -20.39 5.19 -2.59
C ARG A 89 -21.54 6.17 -2.83
N GLY A 90 -22.79 5.73 -2.66
CA GLY A 90 -23.97 6.58 -2.73
C GLY A 90 -23.95 7.69 -1.68
N ALA A 91 -23.64 7.36 -0.42
CA ALA A 91 -23.46 8.34 0.64
C ALA A 91 -22.36 9.36 0.32
N ALA A 92 -21.25 8.93 -0.29
CA ALA A 92 -20.18 9.83 -0.72
C ALA A 92 -20.60 10.73 -1.89
N GLU A 93 -21.45 10.23 -2.80
CA GLU A 93 -22.07 11.01 -3.87
C GLU A 93 -23.00 12.09 -3.31
N GLU A 94 -23.93 11.72 -2.43
CA GLU A 94 -24.85 12.66 -1.78
C GLU A 94 -24.09 13.74 -0.99
N TRP A 95 -23.10 13.34 -0.19
CA TRP A 95 -22.28 14.29 0.57
C TRP A 95 -21.56 15.31 -0.33
N ARG A 96 -21.11 14.91 -1.53
CA ARG A 96 -20.48 15.84 -2.47
C ARG A 96 -21.48 16.83 -3.04
N ASP A 97 -22.69 16.36 -3.36
CA ASP A 97 -23.76 17.21 -3.87
C ASP A 97 -24.20 18.23 -2.79
N GLU A 98 -24.28 17.80 -1.53
CA GLU A 98 -24.55 18.67 -0.38
C GLU A 98 -23.47 19.74 -0.16
N THR A 99 -22.20 19.36 -0.28
CA THR A 99 -21.07 20.23 0.08
C THR A 99 -20.51 21.03 -1.10
N GLY A 100 -20.95 20.74 -2.32
CA GLY A 100 -20.37 21.31 -3.55
C GLY A 100 -18.90 20.95 -3.73
N ASN A 101 -18.43 19.87 -3.08
CA ASN A 101 -17.03 19.52 -3.06
C ASN A 101 -16.63 18.83 -4.37
N VAL A 102 -16.19 19.64 -5.32
CA VAL A 102 -15.58 19.18 -6.57
C VAL A 102 -14.07 19.18 -6.36
N ASP A 103 -13.46 18.00 -6.51
CA ASP A 103 -12.01 17.83 -6.37
C ASP A 103 -11.30 18.85 -7.29
N PRO A 104 -10.58 19.85 -6.75
CA PRO A 104 -9.91 20.81 -7.59
C PRO A 104 -8.83 20.06 -8.39
N PRO A 105 -8.59 20.45 -9.67
CA PRO A 105 -7.53 19.83 -10.45
C PRO A 105 -6.21 19.95 -9.69
N LEU A 106 -5.47 18.83 -9.62
CA LEU A 106 -4.12 18.76 -9.07
C LEU A 106 -3.23 19.81 -9.73
N ARG A 107 -3.12 21.00 -9.12
CA ARG A 107 -2.18 22.02 -9.59
C ARG A 107 -0.79 21.61 -9.14
N PHE A 108 0.11 21.49 -10.11
CA PHE A 108 1.53 21.31 -9.84
C PHE A 108 2.04 22.48 -8.99
N ASP A 109 2.70 22.17 -7.88
CA ASP A 109 3.38 23.13 -7.03
C ASP A 109 4.90 22.97 -7.21
N PRO A 110 5.56 23.93 -7.90
CA PRO A 110 6.99 23.88 -8.14
C PRO A 110 7.81 23.85 -6.85
N GLU A 111 7.37 24.54 -5.79
CA GLU A 111 8.09 24.56 -4.53
C GLU A 111 8.06 23.19 -3.88
N LYS A 112 6.94 22.45 -3.96
CA LYS A 112 6.87 21.05 -3.48
C LYS A 112 7.92 20.17 -4.16
N SER A 113 8.24 20.39 -5.44
CA SER A 113 9.23 19.59 -6.20
C SER A 113 10.70 19.87 -5.87
N LYS A 114 11.02 20.89 -5.06
CA LYS A 114 12.40 21.20 -4.67
C LYS A 114 12.84 20.35 -3.48
N PHE A 115 13.80 19.45 -3.71
CA PHE A 115 14.46 18.63 -2.69
C PHE A 115 15.90 19.08 -2.48
N PRO A 116 16.21 19.84 -1.41
CA PRO A 116 17.55 20.32 -1.11
C PRO A 116 18.45 19.27 -0.45
N ASN A 117 17.88 18.15 0.01
CA ASN A 117 18.50 17.12 0.85
C ASN A 117 18.68 15.77 0.11
N ARG A 118 18.83 15.79 -1.22
CA ARG A 118 18.83 14.56 -2.04
C ARG A 118 19.98 13.62 -1.71
N LYS A 119 21.15 14.18 -1.39
CA LYS A 119 22.33 13.41 -1.02
C LYS A 119 22.11 12.69 0.30
N GLU A 120 21.63 13.42 1.30
CA GLU A 120 21.32 12.90 2.63
C GLU A 120 20.20 11.85 2.56
N LEU A 121 19.15 12.08 1.77
CA LEU A 121 18.08 11.11 1.52
C LEU A 121 18.63 9.81 0.92
N LYS A 122 19.49 9.92 -0.09
CA LYS A 122 20.12 8.76 -0.74
C LYS A 122 20.93 7.95 0.27
N GLU A 123 21.84 8.60 0.99
CA GLU A 123 22.70 7.94 1.98
C GLU A 123 21.87 7.29 3.10
N HIS A 124 20.90 8.02 3.65
CA HIS A 124 19.98 7.53 4.69
C HIS A 124 19.21 6.29 4.24
N THR A 125 18.69 6.32 3.02
CA THR A 125 17.90 5.21 2.47
C THR A 125 18.78 4.03 2.12
N GLN A 126 19.91 4.24 1.45
CA GLN A 126 20.80 3.16 1.00
C GLN A 126 21.27 2.29 2.16
N ASN A 127 21.65 2.90 3.28
CA ASN A 127 22.10 2.20 4.48
C ASN A 127 20.99 1.30 5.06
N ARG A 128 19.73 1.71 4.97
CA ARG A 128 18.60 0.95 5.50
C ARG A 128 18.04 -0.06 4.49
N TRP A 129 18.04 0.27 3.20
CA TRP A 129 17.62 -0.62 2.12
C TRP A 129 18.45 -1.90 2.11
N GLY A 130 19.77 -1.77 2.34
CA GLY A 130 20.70 -2.90 2.51
C GLY A 130 20.23 -3.93 3.52
N SER A 131 19.62 -3.48 4.63
CA SER A 131 19.15 -4.34 5.72
C SER A 131 17.91 -5.17 5.39
N LEU A 132 17.25 -4.92 4.24
CA LEU A 132 16.06 -5.68 3.86
C LEU A 132 16.40 -7.12 3.45
N GLY A 133 17.66 -7.46 3.19
CA GLY A 133 18.06 -8.83 2.78
C GLY A 133 17.54 -9.22 1.40
N LEU A 134 17.48 -8.25 0.47
CA LEU A 134 17.13 -8.50 -0.93
C LEU A 134 18.39 -8.93 -1.70
N ALA A 135 18.24 -9.81 -2.68
CA ALA A 135 19.27 -10.18 -3.64
C ALA A 135 19.33 -9.20 -4.82
N GLY A 136 20.51 -9.04 -5.43
CA GLY A 136 20.71 -8.19 -6.60
C GLY A 136 20.30 -6.74 -6.37
N GLN A 137 20.61 -6.18 -5.19
CA GLN A 137 20.21 -4.81 -4.85
C GLN A 137 20.84 -3.80 -5.80
N TRP A 138 20.03 -2.83 -6.20
CA TRP A 138 20.46 -1.75 -7.08
C TRP A 138 19.80 -0.43 -6.65
N HIS A 139 20.35 0.68 -7.13
CA HIS A 139 19.70 1.97 -7.03
C HIS A 139 19.95 2.77 -8.30
N ASN A 140 18.98 3.60 -8.67
CA ASN A 140 19.07 4.52 -9.80
C ASN A 140 18.70 5.93 -9.34
N TYR A 141 19.32 6.92 -9.95
CA TYR A 141 19.06 8.32 -9.71
C TYR A 141 19.01 9.09 -11.02
N ASP A 142 17.82 9.55 -11.38
CA ASP A 142 17.66 10.68 -12.29
C ASP A 142 17.21 11.88 -11.47
N ALA A 143 17.46 13.11 -11.92
CA ALA A 143 17.20 14.31 -11.12
C ALA A 143 15.73 14.45 -10.62
N ARG A 144 14.79 13.64 -11.14
CA ARG A 144 13.38 13.59 -10.77
C ARG A 144 13.07 12.42 -9.82
N ASP A 145 13.74 11.29 -9.97
CA ASP A 145 13.44 10.05 -9.25
C ASP A 145 14.69 9.44 -8.61
N LEU A 146 14.56 9.06 -7.34
CA LEU A 146 15.54 8.21 -6.66
C LEU A 146 14.90 6.86 -6.39
N THR A 147 15.43 5.79 -6.99
CA THR A 147 14.86 4.44 -6.88
C THR A 147 15.85 3.47 -6.27
N PHE A 148 15.37 2.63 -5.36
CA PHE A 148 16.07 1.48 -4.81
C PHE A 148 15.31 0.21 -5.19
N GLY A 149 16.02 -0.86 -5.50
CA GLY A 149 15.39 -2.11 -5.92
C GLY A 149 16.19 -3.34 -5.53
N GLY A 150 15.57 -4.50 -5.72
CA GLY A 150 16.15 -5.81 -5.50
C GLY A 150 15.10 -6.90 -5.73
N VAL A 151 15.45 -8.14 -5.42
CA VAL A 151 14.53 -9.29 -5.50
C VAL A 151 14.62 -10.13 -4.23
N PHE A 152 13.56 -10.87 -3.91
CA PHE A 152 13.62 -11.96 -2.94
C PHE A 152 12.80 -13.15 -3.44
N GLU A 153 13.03 -14.32 -2.85
CA GLU A 153 12.17 -15.48 -3.04
C GLU A 153 11.14 -15.54 -1.91
N ASP A 154 9.86 -15.54 -2.28
CA ASP A 154 8.79 -15.69 -1.29
C ASP A 154 8.65 -17.14 -0.81
N ARG A 155 7.82 -17.35 0.21
CA ARG A 155 7.60 -18.65 0.85
C ARG A 155 6.95 -19.70 -0.04
N PHE A 156 6.49 -19.30 -1.22
CA PHE A 156 5.87 -20.16 -2.22
C PHE A 156 6.81 -20.41 -3.42
N GLY A 157 8.06 -19.90 -3.37
CA GLY A 157 9.07 -20.07 -4.41
C GLY A 157 9.00 -19.03 -5.53
N HIS A 158 8.24 -17.94 -5.37
CA HIS A 158 8.17 -16.89 -6.39
C HIS A 158 9.36 -15.94 -6.27
N ARG A 159 9.96 -15.59 -7.40
CA ARG A 159 10.90 -14.47 -7.48
C ARG A 159 10.12 -13.14 -7.52
N VAL A 160 10.09 -12.43 -6.40
CA VAL A 160 9.37 -11.17 -6.24
C VAL A 160 10.34 -10.01 -6.40
N ALA A 161 10.04 -9.08 -7.30
CA ALA A 161 10.81 -7.84 -7.43
C ALA A 161 10.25 -6.80 -6.45
N VAL A 162 11.15 -6.14 -5.72
CA VAL A 162 10.79 -5.11 -4.74
C VAL A 162 11.49 -3.82 -5.12
N SER A 163 10.76 -2.73 -5.19
CA SER A 163 11.32 -1.41 -5.42
C SER A 163 10.67 -0.34 -4.56
N MET A 164 11.46 0.66 -4.22
CA MET A 164 11.02 1.88 -3.58
C MET A 164 11.52 3.08 -4.37
N THR A 165 10.62 3.97 -4.78
CA THR A 165 10.94 5.16 -5.58
C THR A 165 10.48 6.42 -4.87
N PHE A 166 11.37 7.40 -4.75
CA PHE A 166 11.07 8.75 -4.31
C PHE A 166 10.87 9.64 -5.54
N LYS A 167 9.66 10.15 -5.72
CA LYS A 167 9.29 11.02 -6.86
C LYS A 167 9.61 12.48 -6.56
N LEU A 168 10.90 12.80 -6.50
CA LEU A 168 11.41 14.15 -6.15
C LEU A 168 10.84 15.25 -7.08
N GLY A 169 10.61 14.94 -8.37
CA GLY A 169 10.00 15.86 -9.32
C GLY A 169 8.52 16.19 -9.07
N TYR A 170 7.84 15.45 -8.18
CA TYR A 170 6.38 15.53 -7.96
C TYR A 170 6.01 15.77 -6.50
N GLY A 171 6.87 16.47 -5.75
CA GLY A 171 6.61 16.72 -4.33
C GLY A 171 7.12 15.63 -3.39
N GLY A 172 7.91 14.67 -3.90
CA GLY A 172 8.53 13.61 -3.13
C GLY A 172 7.62 12.52 -2.57
N PRO A 173 6.49 12.13 -3.19
CA PRO A 173 5.79 10.95 -2.74
C PRO A 173 6.70 9.73 -2.83
N ILE A 174 6.65 8.90 -1.80
CA ILE A 174 7.32 7.61 -1.72
C ILE A 174 6.42 6.61 -2.43
N ARG A 175 6.98 5.77 -3.28
CA ARG A 175 6.31 4.62 -3.91
C ARG A 175 6.98 3.36 -3.40
N LEU A 176 6.19 2.38 -2.99
CA LEU A 176 6.62 1.01 -2.71
C LEU A 176 5.93 0.09 -3.70
N PHE A 177 6.67 -0.86 -4.25
CA PHE A 177 6.16 -1.82 -5.23
C PHE A 177 6.74 -3.20 -4.99
N LEU A 178 5.88 -4.21 -4.85
CA LEU A 178 6.22 -5.62 -4.87
C LEU A 178 5.55 -6.24 -6.10
N GLN A 179 6.34 -6.74 -7.05
CA GLN A 179 5.88 -7.36 -8.28
C GLN A 179 6.06 -8.87 -8.21
N PHE A 180 4.96 -9.59 -8.35
CA PHE A 180 4.91 -11.05 -8.44
C PHE A 180 5.03 -11.50 -9.91
N PRO A 181 5.42 -12.76 -10.19
CA PRO A 181 5.68 -13.25 -11.55
C PRO A 181 4.41 -13.57 -12.36
N TYR A 182 3.24 -13.08 -11.93
CA TYR A 182 1.95 -13.35 -12.53
C TYR A 182 1.52 -12.23 -13.49
N TYR A 183 1.07 -12.62 -14.68
CA TYR A 183 0.72 -11.69 -15.76
C TYR A 183 -0.71 -11.91 -16.31
N SER A 184 -1.44 -12.94 -15.87
CA SER A 184 -2.80 -13.20 -16.33
C SER A 184 -3.84 -12.43 -15.50
N GLY A 185 -5.04 -12.23 -16.03
CA GLY A 185 -6.12 -11.50 -15.34
C GLY A 185 -6.65 -12.31 -14.15
N GLY A 186 -6.88 -11.66 -13.01
CA GLY A 186 -7.38 -12.34 -11.80
C GLY A 186 -6.30 -13.00 -10.92
N GLU A 187 -5.02 -12.72 -11.20
CA GLU A 187 -3.90 -13.17 -10.37
C GLU A 187 -3.30 -12.01 -9.57
N PRO A 188 -2.73 -12.27 -8.38
CA PRO A 188 -2.01 -11.27 -7.60
C PRO A 188 -0.72 -10.85 -8.31
N ARG A 189 -0.80 -9.78 -9.11
CA ARG A 189 0.33 -9.28 -9.92
C ARG A 189 1.28 -8.41 -9.10
N SER A 190 0.72 -7.56 -8.25
CA SER A 190 1.52 -6.62 -7.46
C SER A 190 0.84 -6.24 -6.16
N LEU A 191 1.65 -5.93 -5.16
CA LEU A 191 1.25 -5.19 -3.97
C LEU A 191 2.03 -3.88 -3.94
N ASP A 192 1.32 -2.76 -4.01
CA ASP A 192 1.93 -1.44 -4.03
C ASP A 192 1.39 -0.52 -2.93
N LEU A 193 2.04 0.63 -2.76
CA LEU A 193 1.66 1.57 -1.72
C LEU A 193 0.23 2.10 -1.87
N PHE A 194 -0.28 2.23 -3.10
CA PHE A 194 -1.65 2.67 -3.34
C PHE A 194 -2.66 1.61 -2.90
N THR A 195 -2.32 0.35 -3.15
CA THR A 195 -3.07 -0.82 -2.71
C THR A 195 -3.07 -0.90 -1.19
N LEU A 196 -1.94 -0.58 -0.54
CA LEU A 196 -1.83 -0.57 0.92
C LEU A 196 -2.53 0.62 1.58
N SER A 197 -2.56 1.79 0.95
CA SER A 197 -3.13 2.99 1.57
C SER A 197 -4.63 3.12 1.35
N GLY A 198 -5.25 4.09 2.05
CA GLY A 198 -6.63 4.46 1.82
C GLY A 198 -6.87 5.09 0.45
N TRP A 199 -5.82 5.35 -0.35
CA TRP A 199 -5.90 6.07 -1.61
C TRP A 199 -6.83 5.42 -2.63
N LEU A 200 -6.77 4.09 -2.80
CA LEU A 200 -7.66 3.41 -3.76
C LEU A 200 -9.13 3.53 -3.38
N VAL A 201 -9.45 3.33 -2.09
CA VAL A 201 -10.82 3.43 -1.57
C VAL A 201 -11.31 4.85 -1.73
N ARG A 202 -10.50 5.83 -1.31
CA ARG A 202 -10.81 7.24 -1.41
C ARG A 202 -11.12 7.68 -2.84
N ASN A 203 -10.33 7.22 -3.82
CA ASN A 203 -10.57 7.50 -5.23
C ASN A 203 -11.82 6.80 -5.77
N ALA A 204 -12.08 5.56 -5.35
CA ALA A 204 -13.30 4.85 -5.72
C ALA A 204 -14.56 5.56 -5.20
N LEU A 205 -14.46 6.14 -3.99
CA LEU A 205 -15.50 6.97 -3.39
C LEU A 205 -15.47 8.42 -3.86
N ARG A 206 -14.49 8.84 -4.69
CA ARG A 206 -14.27 10.23 -5.15
C ARG A 206 -14.25 11.26 -4.01
N LEU A 207 -13.60 10.93 -2.88
CA LEU A 207 -13.46 11.84 -1.75
C LEU A 207 -12.26 12.81 -1.93
N PRO A 208 -12.27 14.01 -1.31
CA PRO A 208 -11.20 15.00 -1.46
C PRO A 208 -9.85 14.54 -0.91
N GLN A 209 -8.77 15.22 -1.31
CA GLN A 209 -7.41 14.88 -0.89
C GLN A 209 -7.23 14.78 0.62
N ALA A 210 -6.61 13.68 1.04
CA ALA A 210 -6.35 13.33 2.43
C ALA A 210 -4.84 13.01 2.58
N PRO A 211 -4.02 14.04 2.92
CA PRO A 211 -2.57 13.92 3.04
C PRO A 211 -2.11 12.83 4.01
N GLU A 212 -2.92 12.51 5.01
CA GLU A 212 -2.76 11.41 5.98
C GLU A 212 -2.52 10.02 5.36
N PHE A 213 -2.89 9.80 4.09
CA PHE A 213 -2.63 8.55 3.37
C PHE A 213 -1.39 8.60 2.46
N GLU A 214 -0.71 9.74 2.38
CA GLU A 214 0.47 9.95 1.55
C GLU A 214 1.74 9.94 2.40
N TRP A 215 2.69 9.08 2.04
CA TRP A 215 4.04 9.17 2.56
C TRP A 215 4.87 10.04 1.63
N ILE A 216 5.31 11.19 2.15
CA ILE A 216 6.10 12.16 1.42
C ILE A 216 7.46 12.30 2.09
N VAL A 217 8.51 12.35 1.27
CA VAL A 217 9.87 12.59 1.74
C VAL A 217 9.96 13.96 2.43
N GLY A 218 10.48 13.97 3.66
CA GLY A 218 10.81 15.21 4.36
C GLY A 218 11.88 16.01 3.62
N LYS A 219 11.69 17.33 3.52
CA LYS A 219 12.69 18.24 2.92
C LYS A 219 13.83 18.61 3.88
N SER A 220 13.67 18.30 5.16
CA SER A 220 14.72 18.50 6.16
C SER A 220 15.81 17.44 5.98
N LYS A 221 17.08 17.83 6.18
CA LYS A 221 18.20 16.89 6.19
C LYS A 221 18.19 15.93 7.39
N THR A 222 17.37 16.22 8.40
CA THR A 222 17.33 15.46 9.67
C THR A 222 16.05 14.68 9.89
N ASN A 223 15.01 14.91 9.07
CA ASN A 223 13.73 14.22 9.21
C ASN A 223 13.46 13.35 7.98
N PHE A 224 13.58 12.04 8.19
CA PHE A 224 13.26 11.01 7.21
C PHE A 224 12.22 10.01 7.75
N ASP A 225 11.37 10.45 8.69
CA ASP A 225 10.41 9.58 9.38
C ASP A 225 9.47 8.86 8.41
N ALA A 226 9.02 9.53 7.35
CA ALA A 226 8.20 8.91 6.31
C ALA A 226 8.93 7.79 5.55
N VAL A 227 10.24 7.96 5.30
CA VAL A 227 11.09 6.94 4.67
C VAL A 227 11.25 5.74 5.60
N ASP A 228 11.56 6.00 6.86
CA ASP A 228 11.71 4.97 7.88
C ASP A 228 10.40 4.21 8.12
N GLY A 229 9.25 4.91 8.06
CA GLY A 229 7.92 4.33 8.09
C GLY A 229 7.65 3.38 6.92
N VAL A 230 7.93 3.79 5.68
CA VAL A 230 7.75 2.92 4.50
C VAL A 230 8.69 1.72 4.52
N LEU A 231 9.93 1.90 4.99
CA LEU A 231 10.87 0.79 5.18
C LEU A 231 10.38 -0.18 6.26
N ALA A 232 9.81 0.31 7.36
CA ALA A 232 9.22 -0.53 8.40
C ALA A 232 8.01 -1.32 7.87
N ILE A 233 7.12 -0.67 7.10
CA ILE A 233 6.01 -1.33 6.39
C ILE A 233 6.54 -2.41 5.45
N THR A 234 7.61 -2.13 4.70
CA THR A 234 8.23 -3.12 3.80
C THR A 234 8.76 -4.32 4.58
N ARG A 235 9.45 -4.11 5.70
CA ARG A 235 9.91 -5.21 6.57
C ARG A 235 8.74 -6.05 7.11
N ALA A 236 7.66 -5.39 7.54
CA ALA A 236 6.46 -6.08 8.00
C ALA A 236 5.86 -6.96 6.88
N ILE A 237 5.70 -6.44 5.67
CA ILE A 237 5.23 -7.21 4.50
C ILE A 237 6.15 -8.40 4.22
N LEU A 238 7.47 -8.18 4.19
CA LEU A 238 8.45 -9.24 3.95
C LEU A 238 8.37 -10.35 5.01
N SER A 239 7.97 -10.05 6.25
CA SER A 239 7.81 -11.07 7.29
C SER A 239 6.66 -12.05 7.03
N TYR A 240 5.62 -11.64 6.29
CA TYR A 240 4.55 -12.54 5.85
C TYR A 240 4.96 -13.38 4.65
N LEU A 241 5.71 -12.76 3.73
CA LEU A 241 6.03 -13.34 2.44
C LEU A 241 7.29 -14.21 2.47
N ARG A 242 8.18 -14.06 3.44
CA ARG A 242 9.38 -14.89 3.54
C ARG A 242 9.08 -16.26 4.15
N PRO A 243 9.86 -17.30 3.79
CA PRO A 243 9.87 -18.53 4.56
C PRO A 243 10.20 -18.21 6.03
N THR A 244 9.35 -18.67 6.95
CA THR A 244 9.80 -18.84 8.34
C THR A 244 10.89 -19.88 8.31
N ILE A 245 12.14 -19.48 8.58
CA ILE A 245 13.28 -20.39 8.69
C ILE A 245 12.85 -21.52 9.64
N GLN A 246 12.84 -22.75 9.13
CA GLN A 246 12.69 -23.96 9.93
C GLN A 246 14.06 -24.35 10.50
#